data_AF-A0A9X0ALH0-F1
#
_entry.id   AF-A0A9X0ALH0-F1
#
_cell.length_a   1.000
_cell.length_b   1.000
_cell.length_c   1.000
_cell.angle_alpha   90.00
_cell.angle_beta   90.00
_cell.angle_gamma   90.00
#
_symmetry.space_group_name_H-M   'P 1'
#
loop_
_entity.id
_entity.type
_entity.pdbx_description
1 polymer ?
#
loop_
_entity_poly.entity_id
_entity_poly.type
_entity_poly.pdbx_seq_one_letter_code
_entity_poly.pdbx_strand_id
1 'polypeptide(L)'
;MSSEPVTEKPIEVAGIEKDMASVNLGSVTNGSTSPKSIGEKGPSPLRPPFLNPLESSKPPPTPELTEEQQKKYEALLETVKSWTEIPANDSKGGPLTDGERLWLTRECLCRYLRATKWSATEAPKRLLGTLTWRREYGVSDLTGDDLSIENETGKQFILGYDNEGRPCHYLNPGRQNTEPNPKQVQHLVFMLERCIDLMIPGQFTLALLINFKASKTRSNTAPGIGQAREVLNILQTHYPERLGRALIINIPWMVNGFFKLITPFIDPLTKEKLKFNDDMKQHVPPQQLWTEFDGELAFEYDHATYWPALIQMCQERQKSVFERWVQAGKHIGESEVYLKGANVPSIGGAAAEELSSNDHATEPKTLGTLSTST
;
A
#
# COMPACT_ATOMS: atom_id res chain seq x y z
N MET A 1 51.93 10.19 -22.07
CA MET A 1 50.69 9.52 -22.49
C MET A 1 49.56 10.20 -21.72
N SER A 2 48.83 11.07 -22.42
CA SER A 2 47.78 11.92 -21.85
C SER A 2 46.49 11.13 -21.63
N SER A 3 45.83 11.41 -20.52
CA SER A 3 44.48 10.98 -20.18
C SER A 3 43.44 11.83 -20.94
N GLU A 4 42.53 11.19 -21.68
CA GLU A 4 41.32 11.82 -22.19
C GLU A 4 40.14 11.60 -21.21
N PRO A 5 39.29 12.62 -20.98
CA PRO A 5 38.08 12.48 -20.18
C PRO A 5 36.90 11.96 -21.02
N VAL A 6 36.16 11.01 -20.47
CA VAL A 6 34.90 10.51 -21.04
C VAL A 6 33.81 11.56 -20.79
N THR A 7 33.26 12.12 -21.86
CA THR A 7 32.10 13.02 -21.86
C THR A 7 30.80 12.21 -21.86
N GLU A 8 30.01 12.32 -20.79
CA GLU A 8 28.61 11.86 -20.77
C GLU A 8 27.77 12.74 -21.69
N LYS A 9 27.04 12.12 -22.63
CA LYS A 9 26.06 12.80 -23.48
C LYS A 9 24.74 13.01 -22.71
N PRO A 10 24.13 14.21 -22.76
CA PRO A 10 22.80 14.43 -22.21
C PRO A 10 21.76 13.62 -22.98
N ILE A 11 20.88 12.92 -22.25
CA ILE A 11 19.73 12.21 -22.83
C ILE A 11 18.69 13.25 -23.27
N GLU A 12 18.27 13.15 -24.52
CA GLU A 12 17.48 14.14 -25.26
C GLU A 12 16.03 14.21 -24.75
N VAL A 13 15.66 15.34 -24.13
CA VAL A 13 14.40 15.61 -23.41
C VAL A 13 13.18 15.81 -24.35
N ALA A 14 13.37 15.86 -25.67
CA ALA A 14 12.35 16.29 -26.63
C ALA A 14 11.26 15.24 -26.95
N GLY A 15 11.50 13.94 -26.69
CA GLY A 15 10.53 12.88 -27.01
C GLY A 15 9.31 12.84 -26.07
N ILE A 16 9.46 13.29 -24.82
CA ILE A 16 8.46 13.15 -23.75
C ILE A 16 7.40 14.26 -23.83
N GLU A 17 7.74 15.44 -24.35
CA GLU A 17 6.79 16.54 -24.55
C GLU A 17 5.70 16.19 -25.58
N LYS A 18 6.02 15.32 -26.55
CA LYS A 18 5.12 14.96 -27.65
C LYS A 18 4.02 13.98 -27.25
N ASP A 19 4.31 13.05 -26.33
CA ASP A 19 3.34 12.09 -25.80
C ASP A 19 2.44 12.68 -24.69
N MET A 20 2.88 13.76 -24.04
CA MET A 20 1.99 14.56 -23.16
C MET A 20 1.14 15.57 -23.94
N ALA A 21 1.60 16.03 -25.11
CA ALA A 21 0.83 16.91 -25.99
C ALA A 21 -0.27 16.17 -26.78
N SER A 22 -0.20 14.84 -26.90
CA SER A 22 -1.23 14.01 -27.53
C SER A 22 -2.38 13.62 -26.59
N VAL A 23 -2.29 13.98 -25.31
CA VAL A 23 -3.44 13.91 -24.39
C VAL A 23 -4.41 15.02 -24.79
N ASN A 24 -5.35 14.67 -25.66
CA ASN A 24 -6.46 15.54 -26.04
C ASN A 24 -7.36 15.75 -24.81
N LEU A 25 -7.04 16.75 -24.00
CA LEU A 25 -7.88 17.28 -22.92
C LEU A 25 -9.03 18.05 -23.57
N GLY A 26 -9.94 17.30 -24.19
CA GLY A 26 -11.15 17.81 -24.79
C GLY A 26 -11.95 18.61 -23.76
N SER A 27 -12.35 19.80 -24.16
CA SER A 27 -13.23 20.70 -23.41
C SER A 27 -14.53 20.00 -23.02
N VAL A 28 -14.90 20.07 -21.74
CA VAL A 28 -16.31 20.00 -21.37
C VAL A 28 -16.65 21.23 -20.53
N THR A 29 -17.40 22.11 -21.18
CA THR A 29 -18.07 23.27 -20.62
C THR A 29 -19.32 22.86 -19.84
N ASN A 30 -19.64 23.68 -18.84
CA ASN A 30 -20.90 23.86 -18.10
C ASN A 30 -22.09 22.91 -18.35
N GLY A 31 -22.54 22.30 -17.23
CA GLY A 31 -23.88 22.52 -16.69
C GLY A 31 -25.07 21.81 -17.34
N SER A 32 -25.64 20.83 -16.64
CA SER A 32 -27.07 20.56 -16.68
C SER A 32 -27.54 20.07 -15.31
N THR A 33 -28.16 20.98 -14.56
CA THR A 33 -29.08 20.65 -13.47
C THR A 33 -30.31 19.98 -14.06
N SER A 34 -30.61 18.75 -13.63
CA SER A 34 -31.87 18.05 -13.89
C SER A 34 -32.47 17.56 -12.55
N PRO A 35 -33.79 17.36 -12.46
CA PRO A 35 -34.59 17.69 -11.27
C PRO A 35 -34.47 16.67 -10.13
N LYS A 36 -34.72 17.16 -8.91
CA LYS A 36 -34.96 16.33 -7.71
C LYS A 36 -36.06 15.31 -7.99
N SER A 37 -35.70 14.03 -8.02
CA SER A 37 -36.62 12.92 -7.80
C SER A 37 -36.78 12.70 -6.29
N ILE A 38 -38.04 12.58 -5.85
CA ILE A 38 -38.43 12.30 -4.48
C ILE A 38 -38.45 10.78 -4.29
N GLY A 39 -37.64 10.29 -3.35
CA GLY A 39 -38.00 9.11 -2.57
C GLY A 39 -37.56 7.74 -3.05
N GLU A 40 -36.27 7.53 -3.31
CA GLU A 40 -35.63 6.23 -3.05
C GLU A 40 -34.68 6.41 -1.88
N LYS A 41 -34.90 5.66 -0.79
CA LYS A 41 -33.89 5.56 0.28
C LYS A 41 -32.69 4.85 -0.34
N GLY A 42 -31.68 5.63 -0.73
CA GLY A 42 -30.39 5.08 -1.15
C GLY A 42 -29.83 4.11 -0.11
N PRO A 43 -28.95 3.18 -0.51
CA PRO A 43 -28.35 2.23 0.42
C PRO A 43 -27.76 2.99 1.61
N SER A 44 -28.04 2.50 2.82
CA SER A 44 -27.48 3.11 4.04
C SER A 44 -25.95 3.06 3.97
N PRO A 45 -25.23 4.12 4.37
CA PRO A 45 -23.77 4.12 4.33
C PRO A 45 -23.21 2.89 5.05
N LEU A 46 -22.30 2.18 4.39
CA LEU A 46 -21.64 1.02 4.99
C LEU A 46 -20.85 1.51 6.20
N ARG A 47 -21.27 1.09 7.38
CA ARG A 47 -20.45 1.16 8.61
C ARG A 47 -19.56 -0.08 8.64
N PRO A 48 -18.38 -0.03 9.30
CA PRO A 48 -17.58 -1.24 9.55
C PRO A 48 -18.49 -2.43 9.94
N PRO A 49 -18.24 -3.64 9.40
CA PRO A 49 -16.93 -4.20 9.09
C PRO A 49 -16.37 -3.87 7.69
N PHE A 50 -15.04 -3.94 7.58
CA PHE A 50 -14.32 -3.88 6.30
C PHE A 50 -14.73 -5.07 5.41
N LEU A 51 -14.89 -4.80 4.11
CA LEU A 51 -15.28 -5.81 3.13
C LEU A 51 -14.16 -6.84 2.94
N ASN A 52 -14.50 -8.12 2.84
CA ASN A 52 -13.59 -9.11 2.27
C ASN A 52 -13.44 -8.87 0.75
N PRO A 53 -12.35 -9.29 0.10
CA PRO A 53 -12.27 -9.29 -1.36
C PRO A 53 -13.41 -10.15 -1.94
N LEU A 54 -13.89 -9.78 -3.14
CA LEU A 54 -14.82 -10.64 -3.87
C LEU A 54 -14.11 -11.95 -4.24
N GLU A 55 -14.87 -13.02 -4.45
CA GLU A 55 -14.30 -14.28 -4.95
C GLU A 55 -13.57 -14.09 -6.29
N SER A 56 -13.98 -13.12 -7.10
CA SER A 56 -13.32 -12.73 -8.35
C SER A 56 -12.04 -11.92 -8.15
N SER A 57 -11.86 -11.25 -7.01
CA SER A 57 -10.69 -10.43 -6.68
C SER A 57 -9.54 -11.29 -6.18
N LYS A 58 -8.81 -11.90 -7.12
CA LYS A 58 -7.73 -12.85 -6.80
C LYS A 58 -6.36 -12.28 -7.15
N PRO A 59 -5.34 -12.45 -6.29
CA PRO A 59 -3.98 -12.08 -6.63
C PRO A 59 -3.50 -12.82 -7.87
N PRO A 60 -2.72 -12.17 -8.76
CA PRO A 60 -2.10 -12.88 -9.86
C PRO A 60 -1.14 -13.96 -9.33
N PRO A 61 -0.91 -15.04 -10.08
CA PRO A 61 0.08 -16.04 -9.71
C PRO A 61 1.45 -15.38 -9.46
N THR A 62 2.11 -15.77 -8.38
CA THR A 62 3.47 -15.30 -8.10
C THR A 62 4.41 -15.88 -9.15
N PRO A 63 5.16 -15.06 -9.91
CA PRO A 63 6.11 -15.57 -10.88
C PRO A 63 7.16 -16.46 -10.21
N GLU A 64 7.44 -17.60 -10.82
CA GLU A 64 8.52 -18.48 -10.36
C GLU A 64 9.87 -17.80 -10.53
N LEU A 65 10.78 -18.08 -9.60
CA LEU A 65 12.15 -17.59 -9.71
C LEU A 65 12.89 -18.42 -10.75
N THR A 66 13.65 -17.77 -11.64
CA THR A 66 14.61 -18.48 -12.47
C THR A 66 15.69 -19.13 -11.59
N GLU A 67 16.44 -20.11 -12.11
CA GLU A 67 17.53 -20.74 -11.34
C GLU A 67 18.56 -19.72 -10.81
N GLU A 68 18.87 -18.68 -11.60
CA GLU A 68 19.78 -17.62 -11.17
C GLU A 68 19.16 -16.77 -10.04
N GLN A 69 17.88 -16.44 -10.16
CA GLN A 69 17.15 -15.70 -9.15
C GLN A 69 17.03 -16.50 -7.84
N GLN A 70 16.78 -17.81 -7.95
CA GLN A 70 16.70 -18.72 -6.82
C GLN A 70 18.04 -18.77 -6.06
N LYS A 71 19.17 -18.91 -6.76
CA LYS A 71 20.51 -18.86 -6.14
C LYS A 71 20.78 -17.54 -5.42
N LYS A 72 20.36 -16.42 -6.01
CA LYS A 72 20.51 -15.09 -5.38
C LYS A 72 19.61 -14.91 -4.16
N TYR A 73 18.40 -15.46 -4.21
CA TYR A 73 17.51 -15.51 -3.06
C TYR A 73 18.12 -16.31 -1.91
N GLU A 74 18.63 -17.51 -2.19
CA GLU A 74 19.28 -18.36 -1.17
C GLU A 74 20.50 -17.68 -0.56
N ALA A 75 21.36 -17.07 -1.38
CA ALA A 75 22.51 -16.32 -0.89
C ALA A 75 22.12 -15.14 0.02
N LEU A 76 21.06 -14.41 -0.34
CA LEU A 76 20.53 -13.33 0.51
C LEU A 76 19.92 -13.89 1.80
N LEU A 77 19.15 -14.98 1.72
CA LEU A 77 18.54 -15.61 2.88
C LEU A 77 19.58 -16.06 3.89
N GLU A 78 20.66 -16.71 3.45
CA GLU A 78 21.76 -17.12 4.33
C GLU A 78 22.49 -15.91 4.93
N THR A 79 22.70 -14.86 4.14
CA THR A 79 23.24 -13.59 4.65
C THR A 79 22.38 -13.02 5.77
N VAL A 80 21.06 -12.96 5.57
CA VAL A 80 20.11 -12.39 6.53
C VAL A 80 19.99 -13.28 7.79
N LYS A 81 20.02 -14.60 7.66
CA LYS A 81 20.05 -15.52 8.81
C LYS A 81 21.29 -15.35 9.68
N SER A 82 22.40 -14.92 9.08
CA SER A 82 23.64 -14.65 9.83
C SER A 82 23.58 -13.35 10.66
N TRP A 83 22.58 -12.48 10.44
CA TRP A 83 22.45 -11.24 11.19
C TRP A 83 22.01 -11.52 12.63
N THR A 84 22.82 -11.05 13.58
CA THR A 84 22.52 -11.12 15.01
C THR A 84 22.07 -9.78 15.58
N GLU A 85 22.54 -8.68 14.98
CA GLU A 85 22.28 -7.31 15.43
C GLU A 85 21.90 -6.41 14.26
N ILE A 86 21.09 -5.39 14.55
CA ILE A 86 20.78 -4.30 13.62
C ILE A 86 21.46 -3.03 14.14
N PRO A 87 22.24 -2.34 13.30
CA PRO A 87 22.79 -1.04 13.66
C PRO A 87 21.66 0.00 13.72
N ALA A 88 21.74 0.95 14.65
CA ALA A 88 20.91 2.15 14.66
C ALA A 88 21.57 3.20 15.58
N ASN A 89 21.18 4.47 15.40
CA ASN A 89 21.61 5.57 16.26
C ASN A 89 21.07 5.48 17.70
N ASP A 90 21.64 6.30 18.59
CA ASP A 90 21.10 6.69 19.90
C ASP A 90 20.51 5.55 20.76
N SER A 91 21.27 4.47 20.93
CA SER A 91 20.91 3.29 21.74
C SER A 91 19.77 2.42 21.19
N LYS A 92 19.28 2.67 19.98
CA LYS A 92 18.26 1.84 19.32
C LYS A 92 18.84 0.61 18.61
N GLY A 93 20.16 0.55 18.47
CA GLY A 93 20.86 -0.63 17.93
C GLY A 93 20.75 -1.84 18.86
N GLY A 94 21.12 -3.02 18.36
CA GLY A 94 21.18 -4.24 19.18
C GLY A 94 20.56 -5.47 18.52
N PRO A 95 20.31 -6.54 19.29
CA PRO A 95 19.92 -7.84 18.76
C PRO A 95 18.66 -7.81 17.89
N LEU A 96 18.57 -8.69 16.89
CA LEU A 96 17.34 -8.89 16.12
C LEU A 96 16.20 -9.34 17.04
N THR A 97 15.10 -8.59 17.02
CA THR A 97 13.86 -8.93 17.71
C THR A 97 13.05 -9.97 16.92
N ASP A 98 12.12 -10.66 17.59
CA ASP A 98 11.20 -11.59 16.92
C ASP A 98 10.36 -10.91 15.82
N GLY A 99 9.92 -9.66 16.06
CA GLY A 99 9.18 -8.89 15.05
C GLY A 99 9.99 -8.64 13.78
N GLU A 100 11.29 -8.38 13.91
CA GLU A 100 12.17 -8.19 12.75
C GLU A 100 12.46 -9.50 12.02
N ARG A 101 12.64 -10.60 12.77
CA ARG A 101 12.78 -11.94 12.19
C ARG A 101 11.55 -12.34 11.38
N LEU A 102 10.36 -12.06 11.91
CA LEU A 102 9.08 -12.24 11.22
C LEU A 102 8.97 -11.35 9.98
N TRP A 103 9.40 -10.08 10.05
CA TRP A 103 9.34 -9.16 8.91
C TRP A 103 10.23 -9.59 7.72
N LEU A 104 11.31 -10.34 7.99
CA LEU A 104 12.24 -10.89 7.01
C LEU A 104 11.69 -12.15 6.32
N THR A 105 10.50 -12.03 5.72
CA THR A 105 9.83 -13.09 4.95
C THR A 105 10.48 -13.35 3.60
N ARG A 106 10.17 -14.51 2.98
CA ARG A 106 10.58 -14.82 1.61
C ARG A 106 10.23 -13.69 0.64
N GLU A 107 8.99 -13.22 0.69
CA GLU A 107 8.50 -12.19 -0.22
C GLU A 107 9.13 -10.82 0.07
N CYS A 108 9.49 -10.53 1.34
CA CYS A 108 10.27 -9.36 1.67
C CYS A 108 11.65 -9.39 0.99
N LEU A 109 12.40 -10.48 1.14
CA LEU A 109 13.71 -10.63 0.48
C LEU A 109 13.60 -10.48 -1.05
N CYS A 110 12.60 -11.12 -1.66
CA CYS A 110 12.34 -10.99 -3.09
C CYS A 110 12.01 -9.55 -3.53
N ARG A 111 11.26 -8.77 -2.74
CA ARG A 111 11.00 -7.34 -3.04
C ARG A 111 12.30 -6.54 -3.11
N TYR A 112 13.20 -6.74 -2.14
CA TYR A 112 14.49 -6.04 -2.12
C TYR A 112 15.43 -6.50 -3.23
N LEU A 113 15.42 -7.79 -3.58
CA LEU A 113 16.15 -8.30 -4.74
C LEU A 113 15.65 -7.64 -6.04
N ARG A 114 14.34 -7.63 -6.31
CA ARG A 114 13.79 -6.98 -7.51
C ARG A 114 14.14 -5.49 -7.56
N ALA A 115 13.94 -4.78 -6.46
CA ALA A 115 14.19 -3.34 -6.40
C ALA A 115 15.68 -2.95 -6.54
N THR A 116 16.58 -3.90 -6.36
CA THR A 116 18.03 -3.72 -6.57
C THR A 116 18.52 -4.45 -7.83
N LYS A 117 17.60 -4.81 -8.74
CA LYS A 117 17.90 -5.52 -9.99
C LYS A 117 18.70 -6.82 -9.76
N TRP A 118 18.33 -7.54 -8.70
CA TRP A 118 18.95 -8.79 -8.27
C TRP A 118 20.46 -8.65 -7.96
N SER A 119 20.85 -7.51 -7.38
CA SER A 119 22.23 -7.28 -6.93
C SER A 119 22.49 -7.96 -5.57
N ALA A 120 23.46 -8.88 -5.55
CA ALA A 120 23.88 -9.57 -4.33
C ALA A 120 24.56 -8.64 -3.31
N THR A 121 25.07 -7.47 -3.74
CA THR A 121 25.73 -6.51 -2.85
C THR A 121 24.75 -5.45 -2.33
N GLU A 122 23.82 -5.00 -3.18
CA GLU A 122 22.94 -3.89 -2.83
C GLU A 122 21.67 -4.33 -2.12
N ALA A 123 21.15 -5.54 -2.42
CA ALA A 123 19.98 -6.08 -1.72
C ALA A 123 20.18 -6.17 -0.19
N PRO A 124 21.26 -6.80 0.34
CA PRO A 124 21.44 -6.89 1.79
C PRO A 124 21.66 -5.52 2.44
N LYS A 125 22.41 -4.61 1.80
CA LYS A 125 22.63 -3.24 2.31
C LYS A 125 21.31 -2.48 2.45
N ARG A 126 20.47 -2.51 1.41
CA ARG A 126 19.19 -1.79 1.41
C ARG A 126 18.19 -2.39 2.40
N LEU A 127 18.19 -3.71 2.55
CA LEU A 127 17.36 -4.40 3.53
C LEU A 127 17.78 -4.05 4.96
N LEU A 128 19.08 -4.13 5.28
CA LEU A 128 19.62 -3.75 6.59
C LEU A 128 19.38 -2.26 6.89
N GLY A 129 19.58 -1.40 5.89
CA GLY A 129 19.28 0.03 5.99
C GLY A 129 17.80 0.30 6.26
N THR A 130 16.89 -0.55 5.79
CA THR A 130 15.46 -0.43 6.13
C THR A 130 15.18 -0.88 7.56
N LEU A 131 15.76 -1.99 8.04
CA LEU A 131 15.62 -2.38 9.45
C LEU A 131 16.16 -1.30 10.39
N THR A 132 17.31 -0.73 10.05
CA THR A 132 17.91 0.42 10.75
C THR A 132 16.92 1.58 10.80
N TRP A 133 16.42 2.03 9.63
CA TRP A 133 15.43 3.10 9.55
C TRP A 133 14.16 2.79 10.34
N ARG A 134 13.64 1.56 10.30
CA ARG A 134 12.44 1.16 11.05
C ARG A 134 12.61 1.38 12.55
N ARG A 135 13.80 1.08 13.10
CA ARG A 135 14.14 1.34 14.51
C ARG A 135 14.26 2.83 14.79
N GLU A 136 15.03 3.55 13.99
CA GLU A 136 15.31 4.98 14.19
C GLU A 136 14.03 5.82 14.10
N TYR A 137 13.21 5.54 13.08
CA TYR A 137 11.92 6.18 12.82
C TYR A 137 10.85 5.76 13.85
N GLY A 138 11.02 4.61 14.52
CA GLY A 138 10.05 4.07 15.47
C GLY A 138 8.80 3.52 14.80
N VAL A 139 8.93 2.85 13.64
CA VAL A 139 7.78 2.34 12.86
C VAL A 139 6.91 1.40 13.69
N SER A 140 7.54 0.53 14.50
CA SER A 140 6.83 -0.40 15.40
C SER A 140 6.18 0.28 16.61
N ASP A 141 6.58 1.52 16.93
CA ASP A 141 6.07 2.29 18.07
C ASP A 141 4.90 3.21 17.68
N LEU A 142 4.60 3.33 16.37
CA LEU A 142 3.46 4.12 15.89
C LEU A 142 2.15 3.44 16.28
N THR A 143 1.29 4.16 17.01
CA THR A 143 -0.01 3.65 17.47
C THR A 143 -1.18 4.40 16.86
N GLY A 144 -2.33 3.72 16.80
CA GLY A 144 -3.58 4.34 16.34
C GLY A 144 -4.02 5.49 17.22
N ASP A 145 -3.76 5.44 18.52
CA ASP A 145 -4.12 6.49 19.48
C ASP A 145 -3.33 7.77 19.22
N ASP A 146 -2.02 7.65 19.02
CA ASP A 146 -1.11 8.77 18.76
C ASP A 146 -1.38 9.46 17.41
N LEU A 147 -1.90 8.72 16.43
CA LEU A 147 -2.13 9.21 15.06
C LEU A 147 -3.62 9.43 14.74
N SER A 148 -4.53 9.23 15.70
CA SER A 148 -5.98 9.36 15.50
C SER A 148 -6.39 10.74 14.97
N ILE A 149 -5.83 11.81 15.56
CA ILE A 149 -6.10 13.20 15.16
C ILE A 149 -5.81 13.43 13.67
N GLU A 150 -4.74 12.82 13.15
CA GLU A 150 -4.37 12.95 11.75
C GLU A 150 -5.43 12.35 10.81
N ASN A 151 -6.30 11.46 11.29
CA ASN A 151 -7.31 10.81 10.46
C ASN A 151 -8.77 11.14 10.81
N GLU A 152 -9.04 12.08 11.71
CA GLU A 152 -10.41 12.47 12.11
C GLU A 152 -11.29 12.86 10.92
N THR A 153 -10.70 13.46 9.90
CA THR A 153 -11.41 13.88 8.70
C THR A 153 -11.38 12.85 7.59
N GLY A 154 -10.86 11.63 7.78
CA GLY A 154 -10.82 10.59 6.74
C GLY A 154 -10.00 10.97 5.51
N LYS A 155 -8.89 11.69 5.72
CA LYS A 155 -7.96 12.04 4.63
C LYS A 155 -7.22 10.82 4.08
N GLN A 156 -7.11 9.77 4.88
CA GLN A 156 -6.75 8.44 4.42
C GLN A 156 -7.72 7.39 4.95
N PHE A 157 -8.05 6.39 4.14
CA PHE A 157 -8.77 5.22 4.62
C PHE A 157 -8.53 4.04 3.69
N ILE A 158 -8.65 2.83 4.23
CA ILE A 158 -8.61 1.56 3.52
C ILE A 158 -10.04 1.03 3.40
N LEU A 159 -10.47 0.70 2.18
CA LEU A 159 -11.82 0.23 1.90
C LEU A 159 -11.85 -0.60 0.62
N GLY A 160 -12.26 -1.86 0.70
CA GLY A 160 -12.39 -2.74 -0.46
C GLY A 160 -11.05 -3.20 -1.05
N TYR A 161 -11.15 -3.97 -2.12
CA TYR A 161 -10.05 -4.60 -2.84
C TYR A 161 -10.22 -4.45 -4.35
N ASP A 162 -9.10 -4.32 -5.06
CA ASP A 162 -9.10 -4.23 -6.53
C ASP A 162 -9.37 -5.60 -7.19
N ASN A 163 -9.40 -5.63 -8.52
CA ASN A 163 -9.62 -6.85 -9.30
C ASN A 163 -8.55 -7.94 -9.05
N GLU A 164 -7.38 -7.57 -8.53
CA GLU A 164 -6.28 -8.46 -8.19
C GLU A 164 -6.14 -8.67 -6.66
N GLY A 165 -7.18 -8.34 -5.90
CA GLY A 165 -7.20 -8.55 -4.46
C GLY A 165 -6.23 -7.65 -3.67
N ARG A 166 -5.81 -6.51 -4.23
CA ARG A 166 -5.01 -5.50 -3.51
C ARG A 166 -5.91 -4.68 -2.59
N PRO A 167 -5.54 -4.45 -1.32
CA PRO A 167 -6.28 -3.53 -0.47
C PRO A 167 -6.24 -2.12 -1.09
N CYS A 168 -7.41 -1.49 -1.15
CA CYS A 168 -7.61 -0.16 -1.72
C CYS A 168 -7.36 0.92 -0.67
N HIS A 169 -6.26 1.67 -0.82
CA HIS A 169 -5.85 2.78 0.04
C HIS A 169 -6.26 4.10 -0.59
N TYR A 170 -7.27 4.75 -0.01
CA TYR A 170 -7.75 6.05 -0.45
C TYR A 170 -6.96 7.18 0.18
N LEU A 171 -6.49 8.11 -0.65
CA LEU A 171 -5.91 9.39 -0.26
C LEU A 171 -6.79 10.52 -0.75
N ASN A 172 -7.21 11.39 0.17
CA ASN A 172 -8.06 12.53 -0.09
C ASN A 172 -7.38 13.82 0.42
N PRO A 173 -6.40 14.38 -0.31
CA PRO A 173 -5.63 15.52 0.19
C PRO A 173 -6.49 16.77 0.48
N GLY A 174 -7.66 16.92 -0.16
CA GLY A 174 -8.64 17.97 0.14
C GLY A 174 -9.25 17.89 1.55
N ARG A 175 -9.13 16.74 2.22
CA ARG A 175 -9.61 16.49 3.60
C ARG A 175 -8.51 16.75 4.64
N GLN A 176 -7.37 17.34 4.28
CA GLN A 176 -6.30 17.68 5.24
C GLN A 176 -6.84 18.58 6.38
N ASN A 177 -6.59 18.16 7.62
CA ASN A 177 -7.15 18.73 8.84
C ASN A 177 -6.12 19.25 9.83
N THR A 178 -4.84 18.92 9.65
CA THR A 178 -3.77 19.34 10.55
C THR A 178 -2.81 20.30 9.84
N GLU A 179 -2.18 21.17 10.62
CA GLU A 179 -1.06 21.99 10.16
C GLU A 179 0.17 21.11 9.87
N PRO A 180 1.06 21.51 8.93
CA PRO A 180 2.24 20.74 8.58
C PRO A 180 3.08 20.37 9.80
N ASN A 181 3.22 19.08 10.06
CA ASN A 181 3.96 18.56 11.20
C ASN A 181 4.44 17.12 10.91
N PRO A 182 5.44 16.58 11.64
CA PRO A 182 5.98 15.24 11.41
C PRO A 182 4.95 14.10 11.50
N LYS A 183 3.88 14.25 12.29
CA LYS A 183 2.81 13.24 12.42
C LYS A 183 2.08 13.01 11.12
N GLN A 184 2.05 13.96 10.19
CA GLN A 184 1.45 13.75 8.87
C GLN A 184 2.17 12.66 8.08
N VAL A 185 3.50 12.61 8.16
CA VAL A 185 4.32 11.58 7.49
C VAL A 185 4.25 10.28 8.27
N GLN A 186 4.28 10.32 9.60
CA GLN A 186 4.10 9.14 10.44
C GLN A 186 2.73 8.49 10.22
N HIS A 187 1.67 9.28 10.06
CA HIS A 187 0.33 8.81 9.74
C HIS A 187 0.28 8.13 8.36
N LEU A 188 0.97 8.66 7.35
CA LEU A 188 1.09 7.99 6.05
C LEU A 188 1.80 6.64 6.18
N VAL A 189 2.94 6.59 6.89
CA VAL A 189 3.69 5.35 7.15
C VAL A 189 2.82 4.35 7.91
N PHE A 190 2.11 4.81 8.94
CA PHE A 190 1.20 3.99 9.72
C PHE A 190 0.09 3.38 8.86
N MET A 191 -0.60 4.18 8.05
CA MET A 191 -1.65 3.71 7.16
C MET A 191 -1.12 2.73 6.10
N LEU A 192 0.12 2.94 5.62
CA LEU A 192 0.78 2.00 4.72
C LEU A 192 1.05 0.65 5.38
N GLU A 193 1.50 0.63 6.64
CA GLU A 193 1.63 -0.61 7.42
C GLU A 193 0.25 -1.29 7.62
N ARG A 194 -0.82 -0.52 7.87
CA ARG A 194 -2.20 -1.08 7.96
C ARG A 194 -2.64 -1.71 6.63
N CYS A 195 -2.31 -1.12 5.48
CA CYS A 195 -2.54 -1.74 4.18
C CYS A 195 -1.83 -3.10 4.06
N ILE A 196 -0.59 -3.19 4.56
CA ILE A 196 0.19 -4.43 4.54
C ILE A 196 -0.43 -5.50 5.45
N ASP A 197 -0.92 -5.11 6.63
CA ASP A 197 -1.63 -6.00 7.57
C ASP A 197 -2.91 -6.60 6.94
N LEU A 198 -3.57 -5.85 6.05
CA LEU A 198 -4.83 -6.24 5.39
C LEU A 198 -4.64 -6.96 4.04
N MET A 199 -3.40 -7.20 3.61
CA MET A 199 -3.13 -7.97 2.39
C MET A 199 -3.53 -9.44 2.57
N ILE A 200 -4.27 -9.97 1.60
CA ILE A 200 -4.65 -11.37 1.56
C ILE A 200 -3.47 -12.28 1.12
N PRO A 201 -3.53 -13.60 1.37
CA PRO A 201 -2.51 -14.53 0.90
C PRO A 201 -2.28 -14.41 -0.60
N GLY A 202 -1.00 -14.35 -1.02
CA GLY A 202 -0.62 -14.17 -2.42
C GLY A 202 -0.60 -12.72 -2.90
N GLN A 203 -1.03 -11.75 -2.09
CA GLN A 203 -0.94 -10.33 -2.40
C GLN A 203 0.13 -9.62 -1.57
N PHE A 204 0.93 -8.80 -2.26
CA PHE A 204 2.09 -8.10 -1.68
C PHE A 204 2.11 -6.60 -1.99
N THR A 205 1.14 -6.13 -2.76
CA THR A 205 1.00 -4.77 -3.25
C THR A 205 -0.37 -4.18 -2.90
N LEU A 206 -0.47 -2.86 -2.93
CA LEU A 206 -1.71 -2.10 -2.71
C LEU A 206 -2.19 -1.42 -3.98
N ALA A 207 -3.48 -1.08 -4.02
CA ALA A 207 -4.07 -0.14 -4.97
C ALA A 207 -4.21 1.21 -4.27
N LEU A 208 -3.58 2.25 -4.81
CA LEU A 208 -3.66 3.61 -4.28
C LEU A 208 -4.75 4.38 -5.05
N LEU A 209 -5.71 4.96 -4.36
CA LEU A 209 -6.79 5.73 -4.96
C LEU A 209 -6.71 7.18 -4.49
N ILE A 210 -6.34 8.10 -5.38
CA ILE A 210 -6.11 9.50 -5.01
C ILE A 210 -7.22 10.39 -5.59
N ASN A 211 -7.92 11.08 -4.71
CA ASN A 211 -8.93 12.06 -5.09
C ASN A 211 -8.46 13.47 -4.72
N PHE A 212 -8.08 14.27 -5.73
CA PHE A 212 -7.59 15.64 -5.52
C PHE A 212 -8.70 16.69 -5.42
N LYS A 213 -9.97 16.29 -5.28
CA LYS A 213 -11.12 17.18 -5.06
C LYS A 213 -10.83 18.16 -3.91
N ALA A 214 -10.95 19.45 -4.22
CA ALA A 214 -10.82 20.52 -3.23
C ALA A 214 -11.96 20.47 -2.21
N SER A 215 -11.72 20.98 -1.00
CA SER A 215 -12.78 21.21 -0.02
C SER A 215 -13.13 22.71 0.07
N LYS A 216 -14.25 23.03 0.71
CA LYS A 216 -14.70 24.42 0.92
C LYS A 216 -13.64 25.28 1.63
N THR A 217 -12.83 24.66 2.46
CA THR A 217 -11.78 25.31 3.27
C THR A 217 -10.38 25.16 2.68
N ARG A 218 -10.19 24.33 1.65
CA ARG A 218 -8.87 24.07 1.06
C ARG A 218 -8.93 23.85 -0.45
N SER A 219 -8.55 24.88 -1.21
CA SER A 219 -8.42 24.83 -2.66
C SER A 219 -7.08 24.24 -3.13
N ASN A 220 -5.99 24.39 -2.35
CA ASN A 220 -4.69 23.81 -2.67
C ASN A 220 -4.49 22.46 -1.96
N THR A 221 -4.57 21.39 -2.74
CA THR A 221 -4.48 20.00 -2.27
C THR A 221 -3.09 19.39 -2.42
N ALA A 222 -2.13 20.11 -3.00
CA ALA A 222 -0.75 19.64 -3.14
C ALA A 222 -0.01 19.65 -1.79
N PRO A 223 0.81 18.62 -1.49
CA PRO A 223 1.69 18.65 -0.33
C PRO A 223 2.81 19.68 -0.53
N GLY A 224 3.36 20.18 0.58
CA GLY A 224 4.57 21.02 0.52
C GLY A 224 5.77 20.23 -0.02
N ILE A 225 6.67 20.90 -0.75
CA ILE A 225 7.80 20.26 -1.45
C ILE A 225 8.69 19.44 -0.48
N GLY A 226 8.96 19.96 0.71
CA GLY A 226 9.77 19.26 1.72
C GLY A 226 9.15 17.93 2.14
N GLN A 227 7.87 17.94 2.53
CA GLN A 227 7.12 16.74 2.88
C GLN A 227 7.01 15.77 1.70
N ALA A 228 6.78 16.28 0.48
CA ALA A 228 6.73 15.43 -0.71
C ALA A 228 8.06 14.69 -0.95
N ARG A 229 9.20 15.36 -0.77
CA ARG A 229 10.54 14.75 -0.90
C ARG A 229 10.81 13.72 0.19
N GLU A 230 10.42 14.01 1.42
CA GLU A 230 10.55 13.08 2.54
C GLU A 230 9.73 11.80 2.29
N VAL A 231 8.45 11.95 1.94
CA VAL A 231 7.57 10.84 1.60
C VAL A 231 8.12 10.04 0.42
N LEU A 232 8.57 10.71 -0.63
CA LEU A 232 9.14 10.03 -1.79
C LEU A 232 10.38 9.21 -1.41
N ASN A 233 11.27 9.77 -0.58
CA ASN A 233 12.45 9.08 -0.09
C ASN A 233 12.08 7.84 0.73
N ILE A 234 11.10 7.94 1.63
CA ILE A 234 10.62 6.81 2.43
C ILE A 234 10.05 5.71 1.53
N LEU A 235 9.13 6.05 0.62
CA LEU A 235 8.46 5.08 -0.25
C LEU A 235 9.46 4.39 -1.18
N GLN A 236 10.35 5.15 -1.81
CA GLN A 236 11.34 4.59 -2.71
C GLN A 236 12.36 3.74 -1.97
N THR A 237 12.82 4.13 -0.79
CA THR A 237 13.92 3.43 -0.10
C THR A 237 13.43 2.23 0.68
N HIS A 238 12.35 2.39 1.45
CA HIS A 238 11.92 1.47 2.50
C HIS A 238 10.65 0.67 2.18
N TYR A 239 9.90 1.06 1.14
CA TYR A 239 8.71 0.34 0.66
C TYR A 239 8.84 -0.11 -0.81
N PRO A 240 9.95 -0.77 -1.19
CA PRO A 240 10.12 -1.22 -2.57
C PRO A 240 9.01 -2.18 -2.98
N GLU A 241 8.61 -2.10 -4.25
CA GLU A 241 7.69 -3.09 -4.86
C GLU A 241 6.32 -3.20 -4.16
N ARG A 242 5.85 -2.14 -3.47
CA ARG A 242 4.54 -2.12 -2.78
C ARG A 242 3.41 -1.51 -3.61
N LEU A 243 3.71 -0.63 -4.57
CA LEU A 243 2.69 -0.04 -5.43
C LEU A 243 2.31 -1.03 -6.54
N GLY A 244 1.07 -1.50 -6.52
CA GLY A 244 0.51 -2.35 -7.55
C GLY A 244 -0.25 -1.54 -8.61
N ARG A 245 -1.04 -0.57 -8.16
CA ARG A 245 -1.82 0.33 -9.01
C ARG A 245 -2.03 1.68 -8.36
N ALA A 246 -2.17 2.74 -9.16
CA ALA A 246 -2.53 4.07 -8.69
C ALA A 246 -3.64 4.66 -9.58
N LEU A 247 -4.82 4.87 -9.00
CA LEU A 247 -6.03 5.38 -9.65
C LEU A 247 -6.27 6.81 -9.19
N ILE A 248 -6.27 7.76 -10.10
CA ILE A 248 -6.19 9.19 -9.76
C ILE A 248 -7.32 9.94 -10.48
N ILE A 249 -8.11 10.67 -9.70
CA ILE A 249 -9.24 11.48 -10.19
C ILE A 249 -9.15 12.94 -9.71
N ASN A 250 -9.95 13.80 -10.36
CA ASN A 250 -10.13 15.21 -9.98
C ASN A 250 -8.82 16.00 -9.94
N ILE A 251 -7.87 15.66 -10.81
CA ILE A 251 -6.54 16.28 -10.87
C ILE A 251 -6.70 17.76 -11.27
N PRO A 252 -6.39 18.71 -10.38
CA PRO A 252 -6.36 20.12 -10.73
C PRO A 252 -5.34 20.34 -11.85
N TRP A 253 -5.61 21.26 -12.77
CA TRP A 253 -4.66 21.66 -13.82
C TRP A 253 -3.27 22.04 -13.26
N MET A 254 -3.22 22.49 -12.00
CA MET A 254 -2.00 22.87 -11.26
C MET A 254 -1.18 21.67 -10.75
N VAL A 255 -1.78 20.48 -10.58
CA VAL A 255 -1.11 19.25 -10.11
C VAL A 255 -0.23 18.61 -11.21
N ASN A 256 -0.34 19.08 -12.45
CA ASN A 256 0.65 18.80 -13.50
C ASN A 256 2.09 19.19 -13.09
N GLY A 257 2.26 20.24 -12.28
CA GLY A 257 3.57 20.63 -11.73
C GLY A 257 4.12 19.64 -10.71
N PHE A 258 3.27 19.09 -9.84
CA PHE A 258 3.63 18.07 -8.86
C PHE A 258 4.03 16.75 -9.55
N PHE A 259 3.25 16.30 -10.54
CA PHE A 259 3.61 15.12 -11.32
C PHE A 259 4.89 15.34 -12.13
N LYS A 260 5.09 16.51 -12.76
CA LYS A 260 6.38 16.84 -13.42
C LYS A 260 7.58 16.81 -12.45
N LEU A 261 7.38 17.11 -11.17
CA LEU A 261 8.43 17.08 -10.16
C LEU A 261 8.80 15.65 -9.72
N ILE A 262 7.83 14.74 -9.61
CA ILE A 262 8.08 13.35 -9.18
C ILE A 262 8.39 12.40 -10.34
N THR A 263 7.92 12.71 -11.57
CA THR A 263 8.09 11.87 -12.77
C THR A 263 9.53 11.49 -13.11
N PRO A 264 10.56 12.36 -12.95
CA PRO A 264 11.96 11.97 -13.16
C PRO A 264 12.43 10.84 -12.25
N PHE A 265 11.75 10.65 -11.12
CA PHE A 265 12.05 9.62 -10.13
C PHE A 265 11.11 8.40 -10.23
N ILE A 266 10.23 8.37 -11.22
CA ILE A 266 9.28 7.28 -11.49
C ILE A 266 9.83 6.42 -12.63
N ASP A 267 10.21 5.17 -12.31
CA ASP A 267 10.65 4.22 -13.33
C ASP A 267 9.50 3.85 -14.30
N PRO A 268 9.81 3.37 -15.52
CA PRO A 268 8.78 3.06 -16.52
C PRO A 268 7.69 2.09 -16.04
N LEU A 269 8.02 1.07 -15.24
CA LEU A 269 7.02 0.12 -14.71
C LEU A 269 6.07 0.81 -13.74
N THR A 270 6.55 1.82 -13.00
CA THR A 270 5.68 2.63 -12.14
C THR A 270 4.77 3.56 -12.95
N LYS A 271 5.18 4.02 -14.14
CA LYS A 271 4.30 4.82 -15.01
C LYS A 271 3.10 4.02 -15.51
N GLU A 272 3.30 2.75 -15.88
CA GLU A 272 2.22 1.87 -16.37
C GLU A 272 1.12 1.63 -15.33
N LYS A 273 1.46 1.72 -14.04
CA LYS A 273 0.55 1.54 -12.90
C LYS A 273 -0.35 2.75 -12.63
N LEU A 274 -0.02 3.93 -13.17
CA LEU A 274 -0.79 5.16 -12.99
C LEU A 274 -1.94 5.22 -14.01
N LYS A 275 -3.17 5.35 -13.52
CA LYS A 275 -4.38 5.53 -14.33
C LYS A 275 -5.04 6.85 -13.91
N PHE A 276 -5.19 7.75 -14.86
CA PHE A 276 -5.69 9.10 -14.63
C PHE A 276 -7.04 9.26 -15.31
N ASN A 277 -8.09 9.60 -14.56
CA ASN A 277 -9.45 9.81 -15.06
C ASN A 277 -9.95 8.70 -16.02
N ASP A 278 -9.49 7.46 -15.79
CA ASP A 278 -9.93 6.26 -16.49
C ASP A 278 -11.28 5.77 -15.94
N ASP A 279 -11.89 4.77 -16.56
CA ASP A 279 -13.03 4.07 -15.95
C ASP A 279 -12.51 3.20 -14.79
N MET A 280 -12.62 3.73 -13.56
CA MET A 280 -12.07 3.10 -12.36
C MET A 280 -12.66 1.72 -12.07
N LYS A 281 -13.85 1.42 -12.60
CA LYS A 281 -14.51 0.11 -12.49
C LYS A 281 -13.79 -0.99 -13.28
N GLN A 282 -12.93 -0.64 -14.23
CA GLN A 282 -12.06 -1.61 -14.91
C GLN A 282 -10.95 -2.14 -14.01
N HIS A 283 -10.67 -1.44 -12.89
CA HIS A 283 -9.57 -1.74 -11.99
C HIS A 283 -10.05 -2.24 -10.63
N VAL A 284 -11.20 -1.76 -10.15
CA VAL A 284 -11.82 -2.15 -8.88
C VAL A 284 -13.27 -2.58 -9.14
N PRO A 285 -13.74 -3.72 -8.60
CA PRO A 285 -15.13 -4.10 -8.75
C PRO A 285 -16.06 -3.00 -8.22
N PRO A 286 -17.15 -2.63 -8.92
CA PRO A 286 -18.03 -1.54 -8.51
C PRO A 286 -18.52 -1.67 -7.05
N GLN A 287 -18.82 -2.87 -6.58
CA GLN A 287 -19.29 -3.16 -5.22
C GLN A 287 -18.22 -2.92 -4.14
N GLN A 288 -16.95 -2.82 -4.54
CA GLN A 288 -15.81 -2.54 -3.67
C GLN A 288 -15.24 -1.14 -3.89
N LEU A 289 -15.79 -0.38 -4.83
CA LEU A 289 -15.32 0.93 -5.23
C LEU A 289 -16.20 2.03 -4.63
N TRP A 290 -15.59 2.95 -3.90
CA TRP A 290 -16.27 4.10 -3.31
C TRP A 290 -17.00 4.95 -4.35
N THR A 291 -18.20 5.44 -4.01
CA THR A 291 -19.05 6.24 -4.90
C THR A 291 -18.41 7.53 -5.43
N GLU A 292 -17.43 8.11 -4.73
CA GLU A 292 -16.67 9.29 -5.24
C GLU A 292 -15.70 8.92 -6.39
N PHE A 293 -15.50 7.63 -6.66
CA PHE A 293 -14.77 7.08 -7.81
C PHE A 293 -15.73 6.36 -8.78
N ASP A 294 -17.01 6.75 -8.81
CA ASP A 294 -18.06 6.18 -9.68
C ASP A 294 -18.34 4.67 -9.45
N GLY A 295 -18.05 4.16 -8.26
CA GLY A 295 -18.44 2.82 -7.82
C GLY A 295 -19.82 2.75 -7.16
N GLU A 296 -20.16 1.58 -6.61
CA GLU A 296 -21.45 1.27 -5.97
C GLU A 296 -21.35 1.29 -4.44
N LEU A 297 -20.15 1.38 -3.87
CA LEU A 297 -19.94 1.34 -2.43
C LEU A 297 -20.18 2.71 -1.78
N ALA A 298 -21.41 2.91 -1.29
CA ALA A 298 -21.79 4.07 -0.50
C ALA A 298 -21.09 4.03 0.87
N PHE A 299 -20.00 4.78 1.00
CA PHE A 299 -19.20 4.87 2.22
C PHE A 299 -19.13 6.32 2.70
N GLU A 300 -19.49 6.52 3.96
CA GLU A 300 -19.33 7.77 4.69
C GLU A 300 -18.37 7.53 5.84
N TYR A 301 -17.29 8.32 5.87
CA TYR A 301 -16.28 8.17 6.91
C TYR A 301 -16.78 8.79 8.22
N ASP A 302 -16.97 7.95 9.22
CA ASP A 302 -17.20 8.33 10.61
C ASP A 302 -16.02 7.85 11.45
N HIS A 303 -15.21 8.79 11.97
CA HIS A 303 -13.97 8.45 12.67
C HIS A 303 -14.21 7.58 13.90
N ALA A 304 -15.28 7.86 14.65
CA ALA A 304 -15.59 7.18 15.91
C ALA A 304 -15.88 5.69 15.73
N THR A 305 -16.33 5.28 14.55
CA THR A 305 -16.59 3.87 14.22
C THR A 305 -15.50 3.27 13.34
N TYR A 306 -15.02 4.02 12.35
CA TYR A 306 -14.02 3.55 11.40
C TYR A 306 -12.68 3.24 12.06
N TRP A 307 -12.16 4.18 12.84
CA TRP A 307 -10.78 4.11 13.32
C TRP A 307 -10.56 2.95 14.30
N PRO A 308 -11.38 2.77 15.36
CA PRO A 308 -11.23 1.63 16.27
C PRO A 308 -11.37 0.28 15.53
N ALA A 309 -12.30 0.19 14.57
CA ALA A 309 -12.50 -1.02 13.79
C ALA A 309 -11.27 -1.36 12.93
N LEU A 310 -10.63 -0.37 12.31
CA LEU A 310 -9.41 -0.59 11.52
C LEU A 310 -8.29 -1.13 12.40
N ILE A 311 -8.08 -0.47 13.55
CA ILE A 311 -7.02 -0.85 14.48
C ILE A 311 -7.22 -2.27 15.00
N GLN A 312 -8.44 -2.61 15.44
CA GLN A 312 -8.76 -3.95 15.91
C GLN A 312 -8.49 -5.00 14.82
N MET A 313 -8.97 -4.77 13.60
CA MET A 313 -8.78 -5.72 12.50
C MET A 313 -7.29 -5.94 12.18
N CYS A 314 -6.49 -4.88 12.15
CA CYS A 314 -5.04 -4.99 11.92
C CYS A 314 -4.34 -5.73 13.07
N GLN A 315 -4.71 -5.47 14.32
CA GLN A 315 -4.15 -6.17 15.48
C GLN A 315 -4.47 -7.68 15.45
N GLU A 316 -5.69 -8.05 15.10
CA GLU A 316 -6.09 -9.46 14.93
C GLU A 316 -5.28 -10.15 13.83
N ARG A 317 -5.07 -9.48 12.69
CA ARG A 317 -4.25 -9.99 11.58
C ARG A 317 -2.79 -10.16 11.99
N GLN A 318 -2.20 -9.15 12.65
CA GLN A 318 -0.83 -9.21 13.14
C GLN A 318 -0.63 -10.35 14.14
N LYS A 319 -1.57 -10.51 15.08
CA LYS A 319 -1.57 -11.60 16.05
C LYS A 319 -1.60 -12.96 15.36
N SER A 320 -2.52 -13.15 14.41
CA SER A 320 -2.65 -14.42 13.67
C SER A 320 -1.37 -14.76 12.88
N VAL A 321 -0.77 -13.76 12.22
CA VAL A 321 0.51 -13.91 11.50
C VAL A 321 1.63 -14.30 12.46
N PHE A 322 1.73 -13.64 13.61
CA PHE A 322 2.75 -13.93 14.62
C PHE A 322 2.59 -15.35 15.19
N GLU A 323 1.36 -15.76 15.55
CA GLU A 323 1.07 -17.09 16.07
C GLU A 323 1.44 -18.19 15.06
N ARG A 324 1.07 -18.03 13.78
CA ARG A 324 1.47 -18.98 12.73
C ARG A 324 2.97 -19.04 12.54
N TRP A 325 3.66 -17.91 12.61
CA TRP A 325 5.13 -17.88 12.53
C TRP A 325 5.79 -18.60 13.70
N VAL A 326 5.26 -18.44 14.92
CA VAL A 326 5.74 -19.19 16.09
C VAL A 326 5.51 -20.69 15.92
N GLN A 327 4.31 -21.09 15.48
CA GLN A 327 3.99 -22.50 15.20
C GLN A 327 4.89 -23.11 14.13
N ALA A 328 5.25 -22.33 13.12
CA ALA A 328 6.20 -22.70 12.08
C ALA A 328 7.66 -22.71 12.54
N GLY A 329 7.97 -22.49 13.82
CA GLY A 329 9.35 -22.56 14.33
C GLY A 329 10.16 -21.27 14.18
N LYS A 330 9.50 -20.12 14.03
CA LYS A 330 10.10 -18.78 14.01
C LYS A 330 11.15 -18.58 12.92
N HIS A 331 10.92 -19.15 11.74
CA HIS A 331 11.89 -19.10 10.65
C HIS A 331 11.98 -17.72 9.99
N ILE A 332 13.21 -17.21 9.82
CA ILE A 332 13.51 -16.15 8.84
C ILE A 332 13.31 -16.74 7.44
N GLY A 333 12.66 -16.00 6.56
CA GLY A 333 12.35 -16.44 5.19
C GLY A 333 11.07 -17.25 5.06
N GLU A 334 10.22 -17.31 6.10
CA GLU A 334 8.89 -17.90 5.97
C GLU A 334 8.04 -17.15 4.92
N SER A 335 7.13 -17.86 4.26
CA SER A 335 6.28 -17.27 3.22
C SER A 335 5.14 -16.44 3.81
N GLU A 336 4.95 -15.22 3.30
CA GLU A 336 3.77 -14.40 3.60
C GLU A 336 2.47 -15.11 3.20
N VAL A 337 2.50 -15.99 2.20
CA VAL A 337 1.32 -16.75 1.74
C VAL A 337 0.85 -17.71 2.84
N TYR A 338 1.80 -18.46 3.44
CA TYR A 338 1.55 -19.32 4.59
C TYR A 338 1.07 -18.49 5.80
N LEU A 339 1.86 -17.48 6.17
CA LEU A 339 1.62 -16.65 7.35
C LEU A 339 0.25 -15.97 7.34
N LYS A 340 -0.25 -15.58 6.16
CA LYS A 340 -1.50 -14.85 6.02
C LYS A 340 -2.75 -15.71 5.94
N GLY A 341 -2.67 -17.04 5.92
CA GLY A 341 -3.89 -17.82 5.80
C GLY A 341 -3.82 -19.10 5.01
N ALA A 342 -3.05 -19.09 3.91
CA ALA A 342 -3.24 -20.07 2.85
C ALA A 342 -2.85 -21.47 3.31
N ASN A 343 -3.53 -22.47 2.76
CA ASN A 343 -3.21 -23.87 2.96
C ASN A 343 -2.01 -24.27 2.07
N VAL A 344 -0.85 -23.73 2.41
CA VAL A 344 0.45 -24.08 1.82
C VAL A 344 1.36 -24.56 2.96
N PRO A 345 2.37 -25.39 2.69
CA PRO A 345 3.30 -25.81 3.75
C PRO A 345 4.17 -24.65 4.22
N SER A 346 4.51 -24.65 5.52
CA SER A 346 5.61 -23.84 6.05
C SER A 346 6.95 -24.31 5.47
N ILE A 347 7.93 -23.41 5.38
CA ILE A 347 9.30 -23.79 5.00
C ILE A 347 9.95 -24.81 5.96
N GLY A 348 9.47 -24.91 7.20
CA GLY A 348 9.90 -25.90 8.19
C GLY A 348 9.30 -27.29 7.99
N GLY A 349 8.42 -27.49 7.00
CA GLY A 349 7.77 -28.77 6.72
C GLY A 349 6.53 -29.06 7.58
N ALA A 350 6.16 -28.16 8.50
CA ALA A 350 4.86 -28.22 9.17
C ALA A 350 3.77 -27.89 8.13
N ALA A 351 2.91 -28.87 7.84
CA ALA A 351 1.62 -28.57 7.22
C ALA A 351 0.83 -27.68 8.19
N ALA A 352 -0.06 -26.82 7.68
CA ALA A 352 -1.10 -26.27 8.53
C ALA A 352 -1.93 -27.45 9.03
N GLU A 353 -1.63 -27.98 10.23
CA GLU A 353 -2.50 -28.95 10.90
C GLU A 353 -3.92 -28.38 10.85
N GLU A 354 -4.90 -29.23 10.54
CA GLU A 354 -6.31 -28.86 10.50
C GLU A 354 -6.64 -28.11 11.79
N LEU A 355 -6.71 -26.78 11.69
CA LEU A 355 -7.20 -25.93 12.76
C LEU A 355 -8.63 -26.41 12.99
N SER A 356 -8.80 -27.19 14.06
CA SER A 356 -10.09 -27.61 14.56
C SER A 356 -11.01 -26.40 14.54
N SER A 357 -12.18 -26.59 13.97
CA SER A 357 -13.34 -25.70 14.04
C SER A 357 -13.66 -25.33 15.49
N ASN A 358 -12.90 -24.40 16.06
CA ASN A 358 -13.27 -23.65 17.24
C ASN A 358 -13.51 -22.23 16.76
N ASP A 359 -14.78 -21.99 16.47
CA ASP A 359 -15.48 -20.71 16.43
C ASP A 359 -14.68 -19.56 17.03
N HIS A 360 -13.95 -18.81 16.20
CA HIS A 360 -13.60 -17.40 16.45
C HIS A 360 -13.14 -16.62 15.22
N ALA A 361 -13.06 -17.22 14.03
CA ALA A 361 -13.27 -16.44 12.82
C ALA A 361 -14.79 -16.21 12.72
N THR A 362 -15.30 -15.16 13.35
CA THR A 362 -16.59 -14.61 12.89
C THR A 362 -16.44 -14.39 11.40
N GLU A 363 -17.17 -15.15 10.57
CA GLU A 363 -17.28 -14.88 9.14
C GLU A 363 -17.57 -13.38 8.98
N PRO A 364 -16.64 -12.57 8.43
CA PRO A 364 -16.92 -11.18 8.20
C PRO A 364 -17.94 -11.15 7.06
N LYS A 365 -19.12 -10.62 7.37
CA LYS A 365 -20.28 -10.54 6.49
C LYS A 365 -19.85 -10.24 5.05
N THR A 366 -20.01 -11.21 4.15
CA THR A 366 -20.26 -10.89 2.75
C THR A 366 -21.49 -9.98 2.72
N LEU A 367 -21.57 -9.07 1.75
CA LEU A 367 -22.78 -8.28 1.51
C LEU A 367 -23.89 -9.29 1.16
N GLY A 368 -24.54 -9.82 2.19
CA GLY A 368 -25.68 -10.70 2.08
C GLY A 368 -26.73 -9.94 1.31
N THR A 369 -27.15 -10.57 0.21
CA THR A 369 -28.36 -10.25 -0.54
C THR A 369 -29.36 -9.47 0.30
N LEU A 370 -29.60 -8.21 -0.08
CA LEU A 370 -30.74 -7.44 0.40
C LEU A 370 -32.00 -8.22 0.01
N SER A 371 -32.49 -9.10 0.90
CA SER A 371 -33.85 -9.59 0.78
C SER A 371 -34.75 -8.42 1.12
N THR A 372 -35.49 -7.96 0.11
CA THR A 372 -36.62 -7.06 0.31
C THR A 372 -37.67 -7.81 1.12
N SER A 373 -37.66 -7.60 2.44
CA SER A 373 -38.82 -7.94 3.26
C SER A 373 -39.86 -6.83 3.09
N THR A 374 -41.06 -7.29 2.76
CA THR A 374 -42.25 -6.55 2.33
C THR A 374 -42.82 -5.63 3.38
#